data_AF-A0A497ABT5-F1
#
_entry.id   AF-A0A497ABT5-F1
#
_cell.length_a   1.000
_cell.length_b   1.000
_cell.length_c   1.000
_cell.angle_alpha   90.00
_cell.angle_beta   90.00
_cell.angle_gamma   90.00
#
_symmetry.space_group_name_H-M   'P 1'
#
loop_
_entity.id
_entity.type
_entity.pdbx_description
1 polymer ?
#
loop_
_entity_poly.entity_id
_entity_poly.type
_entity_poly.pdbx_seq_one_letter_code
_entity_poly.pdbx_strand_id
1 'polypeptide(L)'
;MPMQLRLNKKERMIVDLLKDTGAMTPSQIAVQTLMLPSETHNTLRRLEKDGYVIIRETPDSADGSMVMLSGDIRSALVGSL
;
A
#
# COMPACT_ATOMS: atom_id res chain seq x y z
N MET A 1 12.63 -18.17 1.28
CA MET A 1 13.43 -17.35 2.23
C MET A 1 12.52 -16.24 2.74
N PRO A 2 12.38 -15.98 4.05
CA PRO A 2 11.59 -14.84 4.49
C PRO A 2 12.38 -13.60 4.09
N MET A 3 11.92 -12.91 3.06
CA MET A 3 12.51 -11.69 2.56
C MET A 3 12.35 -10.65 3.68
N GLN A 4 13.40 -10.44 4.48
CA GLN A 4 13.43 -9.34 5.46
C GLN A 4 13.54 -8.04 4.67
N LEU A 5 12.40 -7.61 4.17
CA LEU A 5 12.23 -6.41 3.37
C LEU A 5 12.44 -5.19 4.27
N ARG A 6 13.46 -4.39 3.91
CA ARG A 6 13.73 -3.11 4.54
C ARG A 6 12.73 -2.07 4.03
N LEU A 7 11.49 -2.14 4.50
CA LEU A 7 10.53 -1.05 4.33
C LEU A 7 11.11 0.22 4.95
N ASN A 8 11.19 1.29 4.16
CA ASN A 8 11.50 2.61 4.69
C ASN A 8 10.32 3.15 5.50
N LYS A 9 10.52 4.27 6.21
CA LYS A 9 9.49 4.85 7.09
C LYS A 9 8.17 5.13 6.36
N LYS A 10 8.23 5.61 5.12
CA LYS A 10 7.05 5.98 4.32
C LYS A 10 6.32 4.75 3.80
N GLU A 11 7.06 3.78 3.30
CA GLU A 11 6.53 2.48 2.87
C GLU A 11 5.81 1.76 4.02
N ARG A 12 6.40 1.78 5.23
CA ARG A 12 5.78 1.21 6.42
C ARG A 12 4.47 1.93 6.80
N MET A 13 4.46 3.26 6.75
CA MET A 13 3.23 4.03 7.02
C MET A 13 2.09 3.65 6.07
N ILE A 14 2.39 3.47 4.78
CA ILE A 14 1.37 3.05 3.79
C ILE A 14 0.88 1.63 4.10
N VAL A 15 1.79 0.71 4.40
CA VAL A 15 1.43 -0.68 4.74
C VAL A 15 0.56 -0.75 6.00
N ASP A 16 0.93 -0.02 7.06
CA ASP A 16 0.16 0.04 8.31
C ASP A 16 -1.21 0.68 8.05
N LEU A 17 -1.29 1.76 7.28
CA LEU A 17 -2.54 2.40 6.90
C LEU A 17 -3.48 1.45 6.14
N LEU A 18 -2.95 0.70 5.17
CA LEU A 18 -3.74 -0.27 4.41
C LEU A 18 -4.09 -1.51 5.23
N LYS A 19 -3.33 -1.84 6.28
CA LYS A 19 -3.67 -2.94 7.20
C LYS A 19 -4.96 -2.65 7.95
N ASP A 20 -5.14 -1.41 8.42
CA ASP A 20 -6.30 -1.01 9.20
C ASP A 20 -7.51 -0.69 8.33
N THR A 21 -7.28 -0.05 7.17
CA THR A 21 -8.36 0.47 6.30
C THR A 21 -8.73 -0.48 5.16
N GLY A 22 -7.87 -1.44 4.83
CA GLY A 22 -8.07 -2.44 3.77
C GLY A 22 -7.66 -1.96 2.38
N ALA A 23 -8.51 -1.14 1.74
CA ALA A 23 -8.28 -0.63 0.39
C ALA A 23 -8.53 0.88 0.32
N MET A 24 -7.63 1.60 -0.33
CA MET A 24 -7.67 3.07 -0.43
C MET A 24 -7.20 3.55 -1.79
N THR A 25 -7.64 4.73 -2.19
CA THR A 25 -7.15 5.35 -3.43
C THR A 25 -5.76 5.98 -3.23
N PRO A 26 -4.94 6.13 -4.29
CA PRO A 26 -3.65 6.83 -4.19
C PRO A 26 -3.75 8.23 -3.57
N SER A 27 -4.77 9.01 -3.93
CA SER A 27 -4.98 10.34 -3.32
C SER A 27 -5.33 10.27 -1.83
N GLN A 28 -6.17 9.31 -1.41
CA GLN A 28 -6.46 9.14 0.01
C GLN A 28 -5.21 8.77 0.81
N ILE A 29 -4.36 7.90 0.26
CA ILE A 29 -3.08 7.54 0.88
C ILE A 29 -2.16 8.76 0.98
N ALA A 30 -2.07 9.58 -0.08
CA ALA A 30 -1.26 10.80 -0.08
C ALA A 30 -1.70 11.77 1.03
N VAL A 31 -3.02 11.97 1.17
CA VAL A 31 -3.60 12.83 2.22
C VAL A 31 -3.32 12.28 3.62
N GLN A 32 -3.55 10.98 3.85
CA GLN A 32 -3.36 10.39 5.18
C GLN A 32 -1.89 10.27 5.59
N THR A 33 -0.99 10.03 4.64
CA THR A 33 0.45 9.94 4.90
C THR A 33 1.17 11.29 4.82
N LEU A 34 0.45 12.37 4.47
CA LEU A 34 1.00 13.71 4.23
C LEU A 34 2.15 13.70 3.20
N MET A 35 2.04 12.82 2.20
CA MET A 35 3.02 12.67 1.12
C MET A 35 2.57 13.43 -0.12
N LEU A 36 3.52 13.95 -0.89
CA LEU A 36 3.22 14.54 -2.18
C LEU A 36 2.62 13.47 -3.12
N PRO A 37 1.69 13.83 -4.03
CA PRO A 37 1.10 12.86 -4.96
C PRO A 37 2.15 12.08 -5.76
N SER A 38 3.15 12.78 -6.31
CA SER A 38 4.26 12.16 -7.06
C SER A 38 5.10 11.22 -6.20
N GLU A 39 5.30 11.57 -4.92
CA GLU A 39 6.03 10.71 -4.00
C GLU A 39 5.22 9.46 -3.66
N THR A 40 3.93 9.63 -3.39
CA THR A 40 3.00 8.55 -3.10
C THR A 40 2.97 7.54 -4.25
N HIS A 41 2.83 8.01 -5.50
CA HIS A 41 2.88 7.12 -6.67
C HIS A 41 4.21 6.36 -6.79
N ASN A 42 5.34 7.03 -6.55
CA ASN A 42 6.65 6.39 -6.57
C ASN A 42 6.78 5.31 -5.49
N THR A 43 6.29 5.59 -4.28
CA THR A 43 6.32 4.63 -3.16
C THR A 43 5.38 3.46 -3.42
N LEU A 44 4.16 3.72 -3.91
CA LEU A 44 3.19 2.69 -4.26
C LEU A 44 3.72 1.75 -5.34
N ARG A 45 4.34 2.30 -6.39
CA ARG A 45 4.95 1.48 -7.46
C ARG A 45 6.10 0.60 -6.93
N ARG A 46 6.89 1.09 -5.97
CA ARG A 46 7.95 0.28 -5.33
C ARG A 46 7.33 -0.85 -4.50
N LEU A 47 6.36 -0.52 -3.65
CA LEU A 47 5.63 -1.51 -2.86
C LEU A 47 4.95 -2.57 -3.74
N GLU A 48 4.37 -2.18 -4.87
CA GLU A 48 3.77 -3.10 -5.83
C GLU A 48 4.81 -4.03 -6.44
N LYS A 49 5.93 -3.48 -6.90
CA LYS A 49 7.04 -4.26 -7.46
C LYS A 49 7.62 -5.25 -6.45
N ASP A 50 7.65 -4.87 -5.18
CA ASP A 50 8.15 -5.69 -4.08
C ASP A 50 7.09 -6.69 -3.56
N GLY A 51 5.89 -6.69 -4.13
CA GLY A 51 4.80 -7.62 -3.80
C GLY A 51 4.02 -7.27 -2.53
N TYR A 52 4.17 -6.05 -2.02
CA TYR A 52 3.51 -5.59 -0.81
C TYR A 52 2.07 -5.17 -1.00
N VAL A 53 1.83 -4.42 -2.07
CA VAL A 53 0.52 -3.89 -2.41
C VAL A 53 0.14 -4.34 -3.81
N ILE A 54 -1.15 -4.33 -4.07
CA ILE A 54 -1.71 -4.57 -5.39
C ILE A 54 -2.47 -3.29 -5.75
N ILE A 55 -2.16 -2.73 -6.91
CA ILE A 55 -2.89 -1.61 -7.48
C ILE A 55 -3.87 -2.19 -8.49
N ARG A 56 -5.17 -1.97 -8.27
CA ARG A 56 -6.23 -2.37 -9.20
C ARG A 56 -6.89 -1.14 -9.78
N GLU A 57 -6.95 -1.09 -11.11
CA GLU A 57 -7.77 -0.11 -11.81
C GLU A 57 -9.24 -0.38 -11.48
N THR A 58 -9.92 0.65 -11.00
CA THR A 58 -11.33 0.58 -10.62
C THR A 58 -12.00 1.82 -11.18
N PRO A 59 -12.83 1.71 -12.23
CA PRO A 59 -13.43 2.87 -12.90
C PRO A 59 -14.38 3.65 -11.98
N ASP A 60 -14.90 3.03 -10.92
CA ASP A 60 -15.72 3.67 -9.87
C ASP A 60 -14.90 4.44 -8.81
N SER A 61 -13.56 4.38 -8.84
CA SER A 61 -12.71 5.11 -7.90
C SER A 61 -12.42 6.52 -8.43
N ALA A 62 -12.39 7.52 -7.53
CA ALA A 62 -12.07 8.91 -7.87
C ALA A 62 -10.70 9.07 -8.56
N ASP A 63 -9.76 8.18 -8.24
CA ASP A 63 -8.42 8.13 -8.82
C ASP A 63 -8.28 7.11 -9.97
N GLY A 64 -9.38 6.48 -10.39
CA GLY A 64 -9.40 5.38 -11.36
C GLY A 64 -8.69 4.10 -10.87
N SER A 65 -8.19 4.09 -9.65
CA SER A 65 -7.43 2.98 -9.06
C SER A 65 -7.64 2.88 -7.55
N MET A 66 -7.47 1.66 -7.03
CA MET A 66 -7.44 1.36 -5.60
C MET A 66 -6.19 0.54 -5.29
N VAL A 67 -5.61 0.82 -4.13
CA VAL A 67 -4.45 0.14 -3.58
C VAL A 67 -4.91 -0.69 -2.40
N MET A 68 -4.46 -1.94 -2.35
CA MET A 68 -4.74 -2.88 -1.25
C MET A 68 -3.48 -3.66 -0.90
N LEU A 69 -3.36 -4.16 0.33
CA LEU A 69 -2.28 -5.09 0.67
C LEU A 69 -2.39 -6.38 -0.14
N SER A 70 -1.24 -6.92 -0.54
CA SER A 70 -1.18 -8.26 -1.13
C SER A 70 -1.69 -9.30 -0.13
N GLY A 71 -2.42 -10.31 -0.62
CA GLY A 71 -3.05 -11.33 0.22
C GLY A 71 -2.04 -12.11 1.08
N ASP A 72 -0.83 -12.33 0.55
CA ASP A 72 0.26 -13.00 1.25
C ASP A 72 0.77 -12.16 2.43
N ILE A 73 0.91 -10.86 2.24
CA ILE A 73 1.34 -9.91 3.27
C ILE A 73 0.26 -9.70 4.32
N ARG A 74 -1.00 -9.55 3.89
CA ARG A 74 -2.13 -9.46 4.82
C ARG A 74 -2.21 -10.71 5.70
N SER A 75 -2.03 -11.89 5.12
CA SER A 75 -2.02 -13.15 5.86
C SER A 75 -0.83 -13.25 6.82
N ALA A 76 0.36 -12.79 6.42
CA ALA A 76 1.53 -12.74 7.31
C ALA A 76 1.36 -11.73 8.47
N LEU A 77 0.71 -10.60 8.23
CA LEU A 77 0.49 -9.53 9.22
C LEU A 77 -0.69 -9.79 10.16
N VAL A 78 -1.69 -10.58 9.72
CA VAL A 78 -2.88 -10.95 10.51
C VAL A 78 -2.70 -12.32 11.19
N GLY A 79 -2.03 -13.27 10.54
CA GLY A 79 -1.78 -14.61 11.07
C GLY A 79 -0.71 -14.70 12.16
N SER A 80 -0.23 -13.57 12.69
CA SER A 80 0.61 -13.51 13.89
C SER A 80 -0.21 -13.36 15.20
N LEU A 81 -1.52 -13.65 15.15
CA LEU A 81 -2.44 -13.78 16.29
C LEU A 81 -2.51 -15.24 16.75
#